data_AF-A0A9E0Z6L8-F1
#
_entry.id   AF-A0A9E0Z6L8-F1
#
_cell.length_a   1.000
_cell.length_b   1.000
_cell.length_c   1.000
_cell.angle_alpha   90.00
_cell.angle_beta   90.00
_cell.angle_gamma   90.00
#
_symmetry.space_group_name_H-M   'P 1'
#
loop_
_entity.id
_entity.type
_entity.pdbx_description
1 polymer ?
#
loop_
_entity_poly.entity_id
_entity_poly.type
_entity_poly.pdbx_seq_one_letter_code
_entity_poly.pdbx_strand_id
1 'polypeptide(L)' 'MQDTEQKLENLYAKLGKAYYEGGFEDPLPELLPLFDAITELKCSRGQTEEKAFCPKCGNELKEQAIFCGRCGCRIG' A
#
# COMPACT_ATOMS: atom_id res chain seq x y z
N MET A 1 7.71 5.51 34.61
CA MET A 1 6.40 5.72 33.95
C MET A 1 6.52 5.92 32.43
N GLN A 2 7.69 6.27 31.87
CA GLN A 2 7.91 6.41 30.42
C GLN A 2 7.78 5.09 29.62
N ASP A 3 7.95 3.94 30.27
CA ASP A 3 7.91 2.62 29.63
C ASP A 3 6.55 2.31 28.98
N THR A 4 5.46 2.81 29.58
CA THR A 4 4.09 2.60 29.11
C THR A 4 3.77 3.47 27.89
N GLU A 5 4.32 4.68 27.85
CA GLU A 5 4.14 5.64 26.75
C GLU A 5 4.90 5.18 25.50
N GLN A 6 6.15 4.77 25.67
CA GLN A 6 6.96 4.19 24.59
C GLN A 6 6.31 2.92 24.01
N LYS A 7 5.70 2.08 24.85
CA LYS A 7 4.95 0.89 24.42
C LYS A 7 3.71 1.28 23.61
N LEU A 8 2.99 2.30 24.04
CA LEU A 8 1.79 2.79 23.35
C LEU A 8 2.15 3.32 21.95
N GLU A 9 3.21 4.13 21.84
CA GLU A 9 3.70 4.63 20.55
C GLU A 9 4.11 3.50 19.60
N ASN A 10 4.81 2.48 20.12
CA ASN A 10 5.23 1.32 19.32
C ASN A 10 4.03 0.52 18.79
N LEU A 11 2.97 0.41 19.60
CA LEU A 11 1.72 -0.26 19.20
C LEU A 11 0.99 0.54 18.13
N TYR A 12 0.87 1.87 18.27
CA TYR A 12 0.27 2.73 17.24
C TYR A 12 1.05 2.69 15.92
N ALA A 13 2.38 2.71 15.97
CA ALA A 13 3.21 2.60 14.77
C ALA A 13 3.01 1.25 14.06
N LYS A 14 2.96 0.14 14.81
CA LYS A 14 2.69 -1.19 14.25
C LYS A 14 1.30 -1.29 13.63
N LEU A 15 0.29 -0.74 14.32
CA LEU A 15 -1.09 -0.70 13.83
C LEU A 15 -1.20 0.08 12.51
N GLY A 16 -0.65 1.29 12.46
CA GLY A 16 -0.66 2.11 11.25
C GLY A 16 0.09 1.45 10.08
N LYS A 17 1.21 0.78 10.36
CA LYS A 17 1.97 0.03 9.35
C LYS A 17 1.16 -1.14 8.78
N ALA A 18 0.55 -1.95 9.64
CA ALA A 18 -0.30 -3.07 9.23
C ALA A 18 -1.55 -2.60 8.48
N TYR A 19 -2.14 -1.47 8.88
CA TYR A 19 -3.27 -0.86 8.19
C TYR A 19 -2.90 -0.37 6.78
N TYR A 20 -1.79 0.36 6.64
CA TYR A 20 -1.29 0.84 5.35
C TYR A 20 -0.94 -0.34 4.40
N GLU A 21 -0.21 -1.34 4.91
CA GLU A 21 0.21 -2.50 4.09
C GLU A 21 -0.92 -3.48 3.78
N GLY A 22 -1.97 -3.51 4.61
CA GLY A 22 -3.07 -4.47 4.53
C GLY A 22 -4.18 -4.13 3.54
N GLY A 23 -4.16 -2.96 2.89
CA GLY A 23 -5.13 -2.60 1.85
C GLY A 23 -6.59 -2.73 2.30
N PHE A 24 -6.93 -2.17 3.47
CA PHE A 24 -8.29 -2.24 4.00
C PHE A 24 -9.25 -1.42 3.11
N GLU A 25 -10.45 -1.96 2.88
CA GLU A 25 -11.35 -1.61 1.76
C GLU A 25 -12.01 -0.22 1.87
N ASP A 26 -11.86 0.49 2.99
CA ASP A 26 -12.32 1.87 3.15
C ASP A 26 -11.33 2.65 4.03
N PRO A 27 -10.49 3.53 3.45
CA PRO A 27 -9.61 4.38 4.23
C PRO A 27 -10.45 5.36 5.08
N LEU A 28 -10.12 5.49 6.36
CA LEU A 28 -10.77 6.46 7.24
C LEU A 28 -10.61 7.87 6.60
N PRO A 29 -11.70 8.62 6.33
CA PRO A 29 -11.64 9.88 5.57
C PRO A 29 -10.69 10.92 6.19
N GLU A 30 -10.60 10.91 7.53
CA GLU A 30 -9.76 11.84 8.29
C GLU A 30 -8.26 11.54 8.18
N LEU A 31 -7.89 10.31 7.81
CA LEU A 31 -6.49 9.89 7.68
C LEU A 31 -5.95 10.04 6.25
N LEU A 32 -6.81 10.29 5.26
CA LEU A 32 -6.43 10.53 3.85
C LEU A 32 -5.25 11.50 3.68
N PRO A 33 -5.24 12.71 4.29
CA PRO A 33 -4.11 13.64 4.12
C PRO A 33 -2.78 13.10 4.68
N LEU A 34 -2.83 12.23 5.70
CA LEU A 34 -1.64 11.56 6.22
C LEU A 34 -1.16 10.45 5.28
N PHE A 35 -2.09 9.73 4.62
CA PHE A 35 -1.75 8.73 3.61
C PHE A 35 -1.10 9.37 2.38
N ASP A 36 -1.62 10.49 1.89
CA ASP A 36 -1.02 11.24 0.77
C ASP A 36 0.42 11.68 1.12
N ALA A 37 0.62 12.26 2.31
CA ALA A 37 1.96 12.67 2.77
C ALA A 37 2.93 11.48 2.92
N ILE A 38 2.47 10.34 3.45
CA ILE A 38 3.28 9.11 3.56
C ILE A 38 3.63 8.56 2.17
N THR A 39 2.68 8.59 1.24
CA THR A 39 2.87 8.12 -0.14
C THR A 39 3.86 9.01 -0.88
N GLU A 40 3.74 10.33 -0.74
CA GLU A 40 4.66 11.31 -1.32
C GLU A 40 6.10 11.15 -0.78
N LEU A 41 6.25 10.94 0.54
CA LEU A 41 7.54 10.67 1.18
C LEU A 41 8.17 9.32 0.79
N LYS A 42 7.34 8.30 0.51
CA LYS A 42 7.82 7.02 -0.03
C LYS A 42 8.22 7.12 -1.51
N CYS A 43 7.46 7.87 -2.30
CA CYS A 43 7.70 8.07 -3.73
C CYS A 43 9.00 8.85 -3.98
N SER A 44 9.29 9.87 -3.18
CA SER A 44 10.56 10.61 -3.22
C SER A 44 11.80 9.79 -2.79
N ARG A 45 11.60 8.62 -2.15
CA ARG A 45 12.64 7.62 -1.86
C ARG A 45 12.72 6.48 -2.90
N GLY A 46 11.98 6.58 -4.02
CA GLY A 46 12.07 5.66 -5.15
C GLY A 46 11.39 4.30 -4.95
N GLN A 47 10.31 4.25 -4.17
CA GLN A 47 9.54 3.02 -3.95
C GLN A 47 8.08 3.20 -4.35
N THR A 48 7.84 3.38 -5.65
CA THR A 48 6.50 3.30 -6.23
C THR A 48 6.46 2.03 -7.06
N GLU A 49 6.23 0.90 -6.40
CA GLU A 49 5.75 -0.29 -7.12
C GLU A 49 4.29 0.00 -7.49
N GLU A 50 4.08 0.57 -8.66
CA GLU A 50 2.74 0.71 -9.25
C GLU A 50 2.27 -0.70 -9.62
N LYS A 51 1.68 -1.39 -8.64
CA LYS A 51 1.09 -2.71 -8.82
C LYS A 51 -0.08 -2.58 -9.78
N ALA A 52 0.18 -2.80 -11.07
CA ALA A 52 -0.85 -2.91 -12.08
C ALA A 52 -1.66 -4.19 -11.83
N PHE A 53 -2.96 -4.17 -12.06
CA PHE A 53 -3.81 -5.36 -11.95
C PHE A 53 -4.42 -5.70 -13.31
N CYS A 54 -4.59 -6.98 -13.58
CA CYS A 54 -5.20 -7.43 -14.82
C CYS A 54 -6.68 -7.04 -14.87
N PRO A 55 -7.15 -6.29 -15.89
CA PRO A 55 -8.56 -5.89 -15.98
C PRO A 55 -9.50 -7.08 -16.21
N LYS A 56 -8.97 -8.23 -16.67
CA LYS A 56 -9.77 -9.42 -16.95
C LYS A 56 -9.94 -10.35 -15.75
N CYS A 57 -8.92 -10.47 -14.88
CA CYS A 57 -8.92 -11.46 -13.79
C CYS A 57 -8.49 -10.93 -12.43
N GLY A 58 -8.11 -9.65 -12.33
CA GLY A 58 -7.66 -9.03 -11.08
C GLY A 58 -6.30 -9.50 -10.58
N ASN A 59 -5.54 -10.29 -11.35
CA ASN A 59 -4.22 -10.74 -10.93
C ASN A 59 -3.21 -9.58 -10.96
N GLU A 60 -2.34 -9.51 -9.96
CA GLU A 60 -1.22 -8.56 -9.93
C GLU A 60 -0.33 -8.77 -11.16
N LEU A 61 -0.06 -7.67 -11.85
CA LEU A 61 0.80 -7.57 -13.02
C LEU A 61 2.07 -6.87 -12.58
N LYS A 62 3.20 -7.33 -13.12
CA LYS A 62 4.46 -6.61 -12.98
C LYS A 62 4.40 -5.33 -13.82
N GLU A 63 5.15 -4.33 -13.40
CA GLU A 63 5.24 -2.97 -13.97
C GLU A 63 5.40 -2.90 -15.51
N GLN A 64 5.81 -4.02 -16.14
CA GLN A 64 6.02 -4.16 -17.59
C GLN A 64 5.48 -5.48 -18.17
N ALA A 65 4.44 -6.07 -17.56
CA ALA A 65 3.85 -7.31 -18.04
C ALA A 65 2.96 -7.06 -19.28
N ILE A 66 3.40 -7.50 -20.47
CA ILE A 66 2.63 -7.42 -21.73
C ILE A 66 1.45 -8.41 -21.75
N PHE A 67 1.52 -9.46 -20.91
CA PHE A 67 0.49 -10.49 -20.82
C PHE A 67 0.29 -10.91 -19.36
N CYS A 68 -0.95 -11.20 -19.00
CA CYS A 68 -1.27 -11.73 -17.68
C CYS A 68 -0.84 -13.19 -17.57
N GLY A 69 0.08 -13.49 -16.65
CA GLY A 69 0.54 -14.86 -16.38
C GLY A 69 -0.53 -15.81 -15.82
N ARG A 70 -1.67 -15.28 -15.34
CA ARG A 70 -2.79 -16.09 -14.84
C ARG A 70 -3.83 -16.41 -15.92
N CYS A 71 -4.27 -15.42 -16.68
CA CYS A 71 -5.40 -15.57 -17.62
C CYS A 71 -5.01 -15.47 -19.10
N GLY A 72 -3.73 -15.20 -19.41
CA GLY A 72 -3.22 -15.07 -20.78
C GLY A 72 -3.70 -13.82 -21.53
N CYS A 73 -4.42 -12.91 -20.88
CA CYS A 73 -4.90 -11.68 -21.50
C CYS A 73 -3.73 -10.73 -21.78
N ARG A 74 -3.70 -10.12 -22.96
CA ARG A 74 -2.72 -9.09 -23.32
C ARG A 74 -3.03 -7.80 -22.55
N ILE A 75 -2.02 -7.27 -21.88
CA ILE A 75 -2.06 -6.03 -21.13
C ILE A 75 -1.26 -5.02 -21.95
N GLY A 76 -1.95 -4.09 -22.57
CA GLY A 76 -1.39 -3.09 -23.49
C GLY A 76 -2.48 -2.17 -24.00
#